data_AF-N8X7W0-F1
#
_entry.id   AF-N8X7W0-F1
#
_cell.length_a   1.000
_cell.length_b   1.000
_cell.length_c   1.000
_cell.angle_alpha   90.00
_cell.angle_beta   90.00
_cell.angle_gamma   90.00
#
_symmetry.space_group_name_H-M   'P 1'
#
loop_
_entity.id
_entity.type
_entity.pdbx_description
1 polymer ?
#
loop_
_entity_poly.entity_id
_entity_poly.type
_entity_poly.pdbx_seq_one_letter_code
_entity_poly.pdbx_strand_id
1 'polypeptide(L)'
;MFIQKGKIRFSQKEVWNLDTHLAKIIFIGLVQFKQSKRHGTPSAFLTESTIEHPFGTATEETRQAWEETLDQMIYAFSPQQEYDEIEPSIYDLKIIEDVERQSNSDDSIPIKMLTIPKAGITERDIETYKQRKQQWEQADILKREQGRILFAKYFHCLWD
;
A
#
# COMPACT_ATOMS: atom_id res chain seq x y z
N MET A 1 1.63 -15.60 -0.57
CA MET A 1 2.41 -16.42 0.36
C MET A 1 1.53 -17.59 0.78
N PHE A 2 2.07 -18.79 0.76
CA PHE A 2 1.35 -19.98 1.24
C PHE A 2 2.32 -20.92 1.94
N ILE A 3 1.79 -21.76 2.83
CA ILE A 3 2.58 -22.79 3.51
C ILE A 3 2.47 -24.07 2.70
N GLN A 4 3.61 -24.58 2.24
CA GLN A 4 3.70 -25.86 1.56
C GLN A 4 4.76 -26.72 2.25
N LYS A 5 4.33 -27.86 2.80
CA LYS A 5 5.21 -28.78 3.56
C LYS A 5 5.97 -28.07 4.69
N GLY A 6 5.27 -27.22 5.45
CA GLY A 6 5.85 -26.46 6.57
C GLY A 6 6.82 -25.34 6.17
N LYS A 7 7.01 -25.08 4.87
CA LYS A 7 7.85 -23.97 4.39
C LYS A 7 6.99 -22.87 3.80
N ILE A 8 7.34 -21.63 4.10
CA ILE A 8 6.75 -20.46 3.46
C ILE A 8 7.23 -20.41 2.00
N ARG A 9 6.28 -20.27 1.08
CA ARG A 9 6.53 -20.13 -0.36
C ARG A 9 5.82 -18.88 -0.89
N PHE A 10 6.46 -18.25 -1.86
CA PHE A 10 5.89 -17.17 -2.65
C PHE A 10 5.65 -17.67 -4.08
N SER A 11 4.52 -17.27 -4.66
CA SER A 11 4.29 -17.46 -6.09
C SER A 11 5.15 -16.48 -6.91
N GLN A 12 5.34 -16.76 -8.19
CA GLN A 12 6.09 -15.87 -9.08
C GLN A 12 5.49 -14.46 -9.08
N LYS A 13 4.17 -14.31 -9.20
CA LYS A 13 3.48 -13.01 -9.16
C LYS A 13 3.79 -12.22 -7.88
N GLU A 14 3.90 -12.90 -6.74
CA GLU A 14 4.19 -12.25 -5.45
C GLU A 14 5.66 -11.85 -5.32
N VAL A 15 6.57 -12.59 -5.92
CA VAL A 15 7.99 -12.20 -5.96
C VAL A 15 8.18 -10.98 -6.85
N TRP A 16 7.46 -10.89 -7.98
CA TRP A 16 7.51 -9.75 -8.89
C TRP A 16 6.84 -8.49 -8.33
N ASN A 17 5.96 -8.61 -7.34
CA ASN A 17 5.38 -7.49 -6.61
C ASN A 17 5.39 -7.75 -5.10
N LEU A 18 6.60 -7.81 -4.55
CA LEU A 18 6.82 -8.14 -3.15
C LEU A 18 6.33 -7.03 -2.21
N ASP A 19 6.46 -5.76 -2.60
CA ASP A 19 6.03 -4.60 -1.79
C ASP A 19 4.53 -4.68 -1.48
N THR A 20 3.67 -4.86 -2.49
CA THR A 20 2.23 -5.02 -2.27
C THR A 20 1.89 -6.24 -1.43
N HIS A 21 2.67 -7.32 -1.54
CA HIS A 21 2.39 -8.53 -0.77
C HIS A 21 2.81 -8.40 0.70
N LEU A 22 4.00 -7.86 0.96
CA LEU A 22 4.48 -7.60 2.32
C LEU A 22 3.64 -6.56 3.03
N ALA A 23 3.18 -5.52 2.33
CA ALA A 23 2.29 -4.51 2.90
C ALA A 23 1.04 -5.14 3.57
N LYS A 24 0.44 -6.16 2.94
CA LYS A 24 -0.71 -6.88 3.52
C LYS A 24 -0.35 -7.61 4.81
N ILE A 25 0.83 -8.20 4.87
CA ILE A 25 1.32 -8.91 6.07
C ILE A 25 1.60 -7.91 7.20
N ILE A 26 2.30 -6.82 6.87
CA ILE A 26 2.63 -5.74 7.80
C ILE A 26 1.35 -5.13 8.36
N PHE A 27 0.36 -4.83 7.52
CA PHE A 27 -0.94 -4.32 7.94
C PHE A 27 -1.61 -5.21 8.99
N ILE A 28 -1.73 -6.52 8.70
CA ILE A 28 -2.32 -7.48 9.64
C ILE A 28 -1.54 -7.50 10.95
N GLY A 29 -0.20 -7.53 10.88
CA GLY A 29 0.67 -7.51 12.04
C GLY A 29 0.48 -6.26 12.91
N LEU A 30 0.43 -5.07 12.30
CA LEU A 30 0.22 -3.80 13.00
C LEU A 30 -1.15 -3.73 13.67
N VAL A 31 -2.21 -4.18 13.00
CA VAL A 31 -3.57 -4.22 13.58
C VAL A 31 -3.61 -5.15 14.78
N GLN A 32 -3.04 -6.35 14.67
CA GLN A 32 -2.96 -7.30 15.78
C GLN A 32 -2.10 -6.76 16.92
N PHE A 33 -0.97 -6.15 16.61
CA PHE A 33 -0.10 -5.50 17.60
C PHE A 33 -0.87 -4.42 18.38
N LYS A 34 -1.61 -3.55 17.68
CA LYS A 34 -2.41 -2.49 18.33
C LYS A 34 -3.50 -3.07 19.25
N GLN A 35 -4.12 -4.18 18.86
CA GLN A 35 -5.17 -4.85 19.65
C GLN A 35 -4.62 -5.66 20.84
N SER A 36 -3.34 -6.01 20.81
CA SER A 36 -2.71 -6.79 21.88
C SER A 36 -2.55 -5.98 23.17
N LYS A 37 -2.43 -6.67 24.30
CA LYS A 37 -2.02 -6.02 25.56
C LYS A 37 -0.55 -5.63 25.46
N ARG A 38 -0.30 -4.42 24.98
CA ARG A 38 1.05 -3.83 24.91
C ARG A 38 1.49 -3.40 26.30
N HIS A 39 2.75 -3.66 26.62
CA HIS A 39 3.31 -3.44 27.96
C HIS A 39 3.93 -2.05 28.17
N GLY A 40 3.98 -1.19 27.15
CA GLY A 40 4.52 0.15 27.30
C GLY A 40 4.46 1.04 26.06
N THR A 41 4.95 2.26 26.26
CA THR A 41 5.22 3.24 25.20
C THR A 41 6.70 3.13 24.83
N PRO A 42 7.06 3.09 23.53
CA PRO A 42 8.46 2.98 23.14
C PRO A 42 9.30 4.16 23.63
N SER A 43 10.57 3.91 23.94
CA SER A 43 11.49 4.91 24.49
C SER A 43 11.61 6.17 23.64
N ALA A 44 11.51 6.03 22.32
CA ALA A 44 11.52 7.15 21.36
C ALA A 44 10.38 8.16 21.54
N PHE A 45 9.33 7.79 22.28
CA PHE A 45 8.18 8.65 22.57
C PHE A 45 8.18 9.16 24.01
N LEU A 46 9.01 8.61 24.91
CA LEU A 46 9.02 9.00 26.32
C LEU A 46 9.55 10.43 26.49
N THR A 47 9.12 11.10 27.56
CA THR A 47 9.71 12.38 27.96
C THR A 47 11.18 12.20 28.36
N GLU A 48 11.95 13.28 28.29
CA GLU A 48 13.38 13.26 28.62
C GLU A 48 13.66 12.65 29.99
N SER A 49 14.74 11.88 30.08
CA SER A 49 15.17 11.24 31.31
C SER A 49 15.49 12.29 32.37
N THR A 50 14.85 12.19 33.52
CA THR A 50 15.17 13.01 34.70
C THR A 50 15.89 12.15 35.74
N ILE A 51 16.42 12.79 36.78
CA ILE A 51 17.04 12.07 37.92
C ILE A 51 16.04 11.12 38.59
N GLU A 52 14.75 11.49 38.60
CA GLU A 52 13.66 10.68 39.16
C GLU A 52 13.18 9.58 38.20
N HIS A 53 13.32 9.81 36.90
CA HIS A 53 12.90 8.90 35.85
C HIS A 53 14.03 8.69 34.82
N PRO A 54 15.04 7.86 35.14
CA PRO A 54 16.24 7.70 34.33
C PRO A 54 15.97 7.07 32.95
N PHE A 55 14.82 6.42 32.76
CA PHE A 55 14.40 5.83 31.48
C PHE A 55 13.33 6.66 30.75
N GLY A 56 13.02 7.86 31.24
CA GLY A 56 11.91 8.69 30.74
C GLY A 56 10.56 8.27 31.33
N THR A 57 9.55 9.12 31.14
CA THR A 57 8.19 8.90 31.67
C THR A 57 7.19 8.83 30.53
N ALA A 58 6.30 7.83 30.59
CA ALA A 58 5.16 7.75 29.69
C ALA A 58 4.05 8.66 30.22
N THR A 59 3.89 9.84 29.64
CA THR A 59 2.71 10.70 29.85
C THR A 59 1.58 10.29 28.93
N GLU A 60 0.37 10.81 29.16
CA GLU A 60 -0.76 10.53 28.28
C GLU A 60 -0.52 11.04 26.85
N GLU A 61 0.14 12.19 26.71
CA GLU A 61 0.51 12.75 25.41
C GLU A 61 1.48 11.82 24.65
N THR A 62 2.48 11.26 25.35
CA THR A 62 3.43 10.33 24.72
C THR A 62 2.79 9.02 24.28
N ARG A 63 1.80 8.53 25.05
CA ARG A 63 0.99 7.37 24.69
C ARG A 63 0.15 7.66 23.47
N GLN A 64 -0.54 8.80 23.46
CA GLN A 64 -1.37 9.21 22.34
C GLN A 64 -0.54 9.37 21.06
N ALA A 65 0.64 10.01 21.12
CA ALA A 65 1.53 10.15 19.97
C ALA A 65 1.96 8.79 19.40
N TRP A 66 2.19 7.79 20.26
CA TRP A 66 2.47 6.43 19.82
C TRP A 66 1.26 5.77 19.14
N GLU A 67 0.06 5.90 19.70
CA GLU A 67 -1.17 5.40 19.08
C GLU A 67 -1.43 6.04 17.71
N GLU A 68 -1.25 7.35 17.60
CA GLU A 68 -1.40 8.09 16.35
C GLU A 68 -0.37 7.65 15.31
N THR A 69 0.87 7.40 15.72
CA THR A 69 1.91 6.87 14.83
C THR A 69 1.55 5.47 14.32
N LEU A 70 1.02 4.61 15.19
CA LEU A 70 0.52 3.29 14.81
C LEU A 70 -0.65 3.40 13.83
N ASP A 71 -1.58 4.31 14.06
CA ASP A 71 -2.69 4.56 13.14
C ASP A 71 -2.23 5.05 11.77
N GLN A 72 -1.22 5.93 11.73
CA GLN A 72 -0.62 6.37 10.47
C GLN A 72 0.04 5.21 9.72
N MET A 73 0.77 4.34 10.42
CA MET A 73 1.35 3.14 9.82
C MET A 73 0.26 2.18 9.30
N ILE A 74 -0.75 1.87 10.13
CA ILE A 74 -1.88 0.99 9.77
C ILE A 74 -2.61 1.54 8.55
N TYR A 75 -2.91 2.84 8.56
CA TYR A 75 -3.53 3.52 7.43
C TYR A 75 -2.67 3.38 6.17
N ALA A 76 -1.38 3.66 6.25
CA ALA A 76 -0.48 3.63 5.11
C ALA A 76 -0.33 2.23 4.48
N PHE A 77 -0.33 1.17 5.29
CA PHE A 77 -0.27 -0.22 4.82
C PHE A 77 -1.63 -0.85 4.53
N SER A 78 -2.74 -0.11 4.75
CA SER A 78 -4.08 -0.61 4.45
C SER A 78 -4.17 -1.15 3.02
N PRO A 79 -5.00 -2.17 2.74
CA PRO A 79 -5.17 -2.71 1.39
C PRO A 79 -5.36 -1.61 0.34
N GLN A 80 -4.66 -1.76 -0.78
CA GLN A 80 -4.82 -0.89 -1.93
C GLN A 80 -6.26 -1.01 -2.43
N GLN A 81 -6.96 0.11 -2.44
CA GLN A 81 -8.18 0.28 -3.22
C GLN A 81 -7.75 0.65 -4.63
N GLU A 82 -8.31 0.03 -5.67
CA GLU A 82 -8.02 0.46 -7.04
C GLU A 82 -8.85 1.69 -7.39
N TYR A 83 -8.30 2.62 -8.20
CA TYR A 83 -9.03 3.84 -8.56
C TYR A 83 -10.39 3.54 -9.19
N ASP A 84 -10.45 2.48 -10.00
CA ASP A 84 -11.66 2.06 -10.71
C ASP A 84 -12.76 1.56 -9.76
N GLU A 85 -12.42 1.23 -8.50
CA GLU A 85 -13.38 0.92 -7.42
C GLU A 85 -13.98 2.19 -6.79
N ILE A 86 -13.33 3.35 -6.98
CA ILE A 86 -13.76 4.66 -6.49
C ILE A 86 -14.56 5.39 -7.57
N GLU A 87 -13.98 5.49 -8.77
CA GLU A 87 -14.60 6.12 -9.93
C GLU A 87 -14.55 5.15 -11.12
N PRO A 88 -15.70 4.65 -11.61
CA PRO A 88 -15.73 3.72 -12.73
C PRO A 88 -15.01 4.27 -13.96
N SER A 89 -14.28 3.40 -14.66
CA SER A 89 -13.57 3.78 -15.88
C SER A 89 -14.51 4.38 -16.93
N ILE A 90 -14.07 5.50 -17.52
CA ILE A 90 -14.73 6.16 -18.65
C ILE A 90 -14.39 5.51 -20.00
N TYR A 91 -13.54 4.47 -20.01
CA TYR A 91 -13.11 3.78 -21.22
C TYR A 91 -13.73 2.39 -21.31
N ASP A 92 -14.06 1.99 -22.54
CA ASP A 92 -14.31 0.60 -22.91
C ASP A 92 -13.02 -0.03 -23.44
N LEU A 93 -12.80 -1.29 -23.09
CA LEU A 93 -11.70 -2.10 -23.61
C LEU A 93 -12.15 -2.81 -24.89
N LYS A 94 -11.48 -2.51 -26.02
CA LYS A 94 -11.60 -3.32 -27.23
C LYS A 94 -10.33 -4.13 -27.44
N ILE A 95 -10.53 -5.42 -27.69
CA ILE A 95 -9.48 -6.35 -28.05
C ILE A 95 -9.51 -6.49 -29.57
N ILE A 96 -8.37 -6.26 -30.22
CA ILE A 96 -8.23 -6.32 -31.68
C ILE A 96 -7.00 -7.16 -32.01
N GLU A 97 -7.05 -7.93 -33.09
CA GLU A 97 -5.89 -8.68 -33.58
C GLU A 97 -4.83 -7.71 -34.13
N ASP A 98 -3.58 -7.91 -33.72
CA ASP A 98 -2.43 -7.08 -34.09
C ASP A 98 -1.81 -7.61 -35.39
N VAL A 99 -2.53 -7.39 -36.50
CA VAL A 99 -2.20 -7.94 -37.84
C VAL A 99 -0.78 -7.53 -38.31
N GLU A 100 -0.23 -6.42 -37.79
CA GLU A 100 1.10 -5.91 -38.15
C GLU A 100 2.26 -6.72 -37.53
N ARG A 101 2.02 -7.48 -36.45
CA ARG A 101 3.03 -8.31 -35.77
C ARG A 101 3.11 -9.75 -36.25
N GLN A 102 2.42 -10.11 -37.33
CA GLN A 102 2.45 -11.44 -37.96
C GLN A 102 3.78 -11.81 -38.65
N SER A 103 4.91 -11.30 -38.16
CA SER A 103 6.24 -11.70 -38.64
C SER A 103 6.97 -12.48 -37.56
N ASN A 104 7.21 -13.76 -37.88
CA ASN A 104 8.14 -14.72 -37.27
C ASN A 104 7.55 -15.72 -36.25
N SER A 105 7.19 -16.88 -36.81
CA SER A 105 7.49 -18.24 -36.32
C SER A 105 6.92 -18.75 -34.98
N ASP A 106 5.92 -18.11 -34.38
CA ASP A 106 5.21 -18.71 -33.24
C ASP A 106 3.69 -18.63 -33.48
N ASP A 107 2.96 -19.72 -33.22
CA ASP A 107 1.51 -19.90 -33.48
C ASP A 107 0.61 -19.01 -32.57
N SER A 108 1.18 -17.98 -31.94
CA SER A 108 0.47 -17.03 -31.08
C SER A 108 -0.07 -15.86 -31.90
N ILE A 109 -1.38 -15.67 -31.90
CA ILE A 109 -2.02 -14.47 -32.48
C ILE A 109 -1.70 -13.28 -31.57
N PRO A 110 -0.93 -12.28 -32.02
CA PRO A 110 -0.66 -11.09 -31.22
C PRO A 110 -1.96 -10.28 -31.09
N ILE A 111 -2.31 -9.91 -29.87
CA ILE A 111 -3.52 -9.18 -29.54
C ILE A 111 -3.15 -7.77 -29.08
N LYS A 112 -3.86 -6.75 -29.60
CA LYS A 112 -3.78 -5.36 -29.18
C LYS A 112 -5.01 -4.97 -28.38
N MET A 113 -4.81 -4.45 -27.18
CA MET A 113 -5.87 -3.81 -26.39
C MET A 113 -5.91 -2.32 -26.70
N LEU A 114 -7.09 -1.82 -27.08
CA LEU A 114 -7.38 -0.39 -27.24
C LEU A 114 -8.38 0.06 -26.17
N THR A 115 -8.08 1.19 -25.54
CA THR A 115 -8.98 1.90 -24.63
C THR A 115 -9.72 2.99 -25.39
N ILE A 116 -11.04 2.90 -25.48
CA ILE A 116 -11.88 3.85 -26.24
C ILE A 116 -12.82 4.55 -25.26
N PRO A 117 -12.92 5.89 -25.25
CA PRO A 117 -13.87 6.60 -24.41
C PRO A 117 -15.31 6.13 -24.69
N LYS A 118 -16.11 5.99 -23.63
CA LYS A 118 -17.54 5.66 -23.72
C LYS A 118 -18.30 6.74 -24.50
N ALA A 119 -19.43 6.35 -25.09
CA ALA A 119 -20.27 7.27 -25.84
C ALA A 119 -20.72 8.46 -24.97
N GLY A 120 -20.60 9.68 -25.51
CA GLY A 120 -20.98 10.91 -24.82
C GLY A 120 -19.90 11.52 -23.91
N ILE A 121 -18.71 10.92 -23.83
CA ILE A 121 -17.56 11.48 -23.10
C ILE A 121 -16.85 12.52 -23.98
N THR A 122 -16.65 13.72 -23.46
CA THR A 122 -15.92 14.80 -24.14
C THR A 122 -14.43 14.76 -23.82
N GLU A 123 -13.60 15.46 -24.62
CA GLU A 123 -12.17 15.62 -24.33
C GLU A 123 -11.91 16.26 -22.96
N ARG A 124 -12.78 17.18 -22.54
CA ARG A 124 -12.70 17.82 -21.22
C ARG A 124 -12.96 16.82 -20.10
N ASP A 125 -13.91 15.92 -20.27
CA ASP A 125 -14.21 14.87 -19.29
C ASP A 125 -13.04 13.91 -19.14
N ILE A 126 -12.42 13.54 -20.26
CA ILE A 126 -11.21 12.71 -20.30
C ILE A 126 -10.07 13.36 -19.51
N GLU A 127 -9.81 14.64 -19.77
CA GLU A 127 -8.72 15.36 -19.11
C GLU A 127 -9.00 15.48 -17.60
N THR A 128 -10.23 15.81 -17.23
CA THR A 128 -10.59 15.94 -15.81
C THR A 128 -10.51 14.59 -15.09
N TYR A 129 -10.94 13.50 -15.71
CA TYR A 129 -10.80 12.14 -15.17
C TYR A 129 -9.34 11.76 -14.99
N LYS A 130 -8.48 12.02 -15.99
CA LYS A 130 -7.03 11.76 -15.91
C LYS A 130 -6.39 12.53 -14.76
N GLN A 131 -6.74 13.80 -14.59
CA GLN A 131 -6.22 14.62 -13.50
C GLN A 131 -6.63 14.07 -12.13
N ARG A 132 -7.89 13.68 -11.94
CA ARG A 132 -8.35 13.07 -10.68
C ARG A 132 -7.64 11.74 -10.39
N LYS A 133 -7.54 10.87 -11.41
CA LYS A 133 -6.81 9.60 -11.30
C LYS A 133 -5.35 9.82 -10.92
N GLN A 134 -4.66 10.73 -11.59
CA GLN A 134 -3.27 11.06 -11.30
C GLN A 134 -3.10 11.63 -9.88
N GLN A 135 -3.98 12.52 -9.44
CA GLN A 135 -3.94 13.07 -8.08
C GLN A 135 -4.12 11.96 -7.04
N TRP A 136 -5.05 11.04 -7.27
CA TRP A 136 -5.25 9.90 -6.39
C TRP A 136 -4.03 8.97 -6.36
N GLU A 137 -3.46 8.65 -7.51
CA GLU A 137 -2.24 7.81 -7.62
C GLU A 137 -1.07 8.45 -6.87
N GLN A 138 -0.87 9.76 -7.00
CA GLN A 138 0.16 10.49 -6.26
C GLN A 138 -0.08 10.49 -4.75
N ALA A 139 -1.33 10.69 -4.32
CA ALA A 139 -1.68 10.64 -2.91
C ALA A 139 -1.45 9.23 -2.31
N ASP A 140 -1.78 8.18 -3.05
CA ASP A 140 -1.55 6.79 -2.64
C ASP A 140 -0.05 6.44 -2.58
N ILE A 141 0.76 6.91 -3.53
CA ILE A 141 2.22 6.77 -3.49
C ILE A 141 2.80 7.44 -2.25
N LEU A 142 2.44 8.69 -1.99
CA LEU A 142 2.94 9.46 -0.83
C LEU A 142 2.51 8.81 0.49
N LYS A 143 1.25 8.38 0.59
CA LYS A 143 0.74 7.63 1.73
C LYS A 143 1.61 6.41 2.05
N ARG A 144 1.94 5.60 1.04
CA ARG A 144 2.78 4.40 1.22
C ARG A 144 4.20 4.73 1.60
N GLU A 145 4.78 5.75 0.98
CA GLU A 145 6.12 6.21 1.30
C GLU A 145 6.23 6.65 2.76
N GLN A 146 5.28 7.45 3.23
CA GLN A 146 5.20 7.86 4.63
C GLN A 146 5.08 6.65 5.57
N GLY A 147 4.20 5.69 5.24
CA GLY A 147 4.08 4.44 5.99
C GLY A 147 5.38 3.66 6.10
N ARG A 148 6.10 3.50 4.99
CA ARG A 148 7.38 2.81 4.96
C ARG A 148 8.45 3.51 5.79
N ILE A 149 8.50 4.85 5.73
CA ILE A 149 9.43 5.64 6.54
C ILE A 149 9.12 5.49 8.03
N LEU A 150 7.85 5.62 8.42
CA LEU A 150 7.43 5.45 9.81
C LEU A 150 7.72 4.03 10.32
N PHE A 151 7.36 3.03 9.52
CA PHE A 151 7.60 1.63 9.86
C PHE A 151 9.08 1.33 9.99
N ALA A 152 9.93 1.78 9.05
CA ALA A 152 11.37 1.61 9.16
C ALA A 152 11.95 2.28 10.42
N LYS A 153 11.45 3.48 10.75
CA LYS A 153 11.90 4.25 11.93
C LYS A 153 11.55 3.55 13.24
N TYR A 154 10.34 3.00 13.35
CA TYR A 154 9.80 2.46 14.60
C TYR A 154 9.67 0.93 14.61
N PHE A 155 10.24 0.23 13.62
CA PHE A 155 10.13 -1.23 13.50
C PHE A 155 10.57 -1.96 14.77
N HIS A 156 11.67 -1.54 15.38
CA HIS A 156 12.22 -2.15 16.59
C HIS A 156 11.24 -2.04 17.78
N CYS A 157 10.48 -0.95 17.85
CA CYS A 157 9.48 -0.72 18.88
C CYS A 157 8.27 -1.67 18.81
N LEU A 158 8.15 -2.48 17.75
CA LEU A 158 7.07 -3.46 17.56
C LEU A 158 7.38 -4.82 18.20
N TRP A 159 8.54 -4.96 18.83
CA TRP A 159 9.05 -6.24 19.37
C TRP A 159 9.48 -6.18 20.85
N ASP A 160 9.37 -5.01 21.47
CA ASP A 160 9.77 -4.75 22.86
C ASP A 160 8.63 -4.97 23.87
#